data_AF-B1BQB9-F1
#
_entry.id   AF-B1BQB9-F1
#
_cell.length_a   1.000
_cell.length_b   1.000
_cell.length_c   1.000
_cell.angle_alpha   90.00
_cell.angle_beta   90.00
_cell.angle_gamma   90.00
#
_symmetry.space_group_name_H-M   'P 1'
#
loop_
_entity.id
_entity.type
_entity.pdbx_description
1 polymer ?
#
loop_
_entity_poly.entity_id
_entity_poly.type
_entity_poly.pdbx_seq_one_letter_code
_entity_poly.pdbx_strand_id
1 'polypeptide(L)'
;MEYDCGFVKESNWFRYRAGAIIIEDGAVLFASNERENYYYSIGGGVHMGESAEEAVKREVFEETGVEYEVDRLAFIHENFFKGDGSLEGKNCHEICFYFLMKPRGTRNLNSNSYTGGVKEIMYWIPIEKLSTYRAYPKFFKEKLTNLRNEIEHIVTYEY
;
A
#
# COMPACT_ATOMS: atom_id res chain seq x y z
N MET A 1 6.11 5.87 22.44
CA MET A 1 6.88 5.12 21.44
C MET A 1 5.81 4.39 20.64
N GLU A 2 5.59 4.77 19.40
CA GLU A 2 4.61 4.11 18.53
C GLU A 2 5.23 2.80 18.07
N TYR A 3 4.54 1.69 18.31
CA TYR A 3 5.01 0.35 17.96
C TYR A 3 4.16 -0.15 16.81
N ASP A 4 4.77 -0.33 15.64
CA ASP A 4 4.11 -1.04 14.55
C ASP A 4 3.66 -2.42 15.03
N CYS A 5 2.47 -2.82 14.62
CA CYS A 5 1.97 -4.18 14.76
C CYS A 5 2.73 -5.10 13.79
N GLY A 6 3.80 -5.69 14.30
CA GLY A 6 4.61 -6.67 13.60
C GLY A 6 5.65 -7.27 14.52
N PHE A 7 6.25 -8.37 14.09
CA PHE A 7 7.33 -9.00 14.85
C PHE A 7 8.25 -9.78 13.93
N VAL A 8 9.46 -10.02 14.43
CA VAL A 8 10.42 -10.90 13.78
C VAL A 8 10.68 -12.08 14.70
N LYS A 9 10.56 -13.29 14.16
CA LYS A 9 10.94 -14.53 14.84
C LYS A 9 11.85 -15.33 13.91
N GLU A 10 13.13 -15.39 14.26
CA GLU A 10 14.17 -16.02 13.44
C GLU A 10 14.25 -15.37 12.05
N SER A 11 14.04 -16.16 10.99
CA SER A 11 13.97 -15.70 9.60
C SER A 11 12.57 -15.25 9.18
N ASN A 12 11.55 -15.37 10.03
CA ASN A 12 10.19 -14.95 9.69
C ASN A 12 9.95 -13.51 10.11
N TRP A 13 9.43 -12.71 9.18
CA TRP A 13 9.02 -11.33 9.41
C TRP A 13 7.51 -11.24 9.20
N PHE A 14 6.80 -10.69 10.19
CA PHE A 14 5.36 -10.47 10.12
C PHE A 14 5.01 -8.99 10.25
N ARG A 15 4.06 -8.53 9.43
CA ARG A 15 3.52 -7.17 9.48
C ARG A 15 2.01 -7.13 9.30
N TYR A 16 1.36 -6.31 10.13
CA TYR A 16 0.01 -5.82 9.88
C TYR A 16 0.07 -4.43 9.27
N ARG A 17 -0.51 -4.27 8.09
CA ARG A 17 -0.43 -3.08 7.24
C ARG A 17 -1.83 -2.57 6.90
N ALA A 18 -1.96 -1.27 6.71
CA ALA A 18 -3.12 -0.66 6.05
C ALA A 18 -2.67 0.07 4.78
N GLY A 19 -3.38 -0.15 3.68
CA GLY A 19 -3.05 0.39 2.36
C GLY A 19 -4.19 1.19 1.77
N ALA A 20 -3.86 2.24 1.02
CA ALA A 20 -4.85 3.06 0.32
C ALA A 20 -4.95 2.68 -1.16
N ILE A 21 -6.17 2.67 -1.68
CA ILE A 21 -6.48 2.67 -3.10
C ILE A 21 -7.07 4.04 -3.42
N ILE A 22 -6.24 4.91 -3.98
CA ILE A 22 -6.64 6.26 -4.39
C ILE A 22 -6.72 6.26 -5.91
N ILE A 23 -7.91 6.51 -6.45
CA ILE A 23 -8.16 6.55 -7.90
C ILE A 23 -8.68 7.93 -8.28
N GLU A 24 -7.99 8.57 -9.22
CA GLU A 24 -8.38 9.86 -9.80
C GLU A 24 -8.24 9.81 -11.32
N ASP A 25 -9.29 10.17 -12.03
CA ASP A 25 -9.35 10.16 -13.50
C ASP A 25 -8.87 8.83 -14.13
N GLY A 26 -9.25 7.70 -13.53
CA GLY A 26 -8.89 6.36 -14.02
C GLY A 26 -7.44 5.92 -13.77
N ALA A 27 -6.64 6.70 -13.02
CA ALA A 27 -5.32 6.30 -12.57
C ALA A 27 -5.30 6.07 -11.06
N VAL A 28 -4.54 5.07 -10.65
CA VAL A 28 -4.32 4.74 -9.24
C VAL A 28 -2.98 5.30 -8.77
N LEU A 29 -2.96 5.79 -7.53
CA LEU A 29 -1.76 6.34 -6.92
C LEU A 29 -0.85 5.25 -6.36
N PHE A 30 0.43 5.35 -6.70
CA PHE A 30 1.51 4.54 -6.17
C PHE A 30 2.68 5.43 -5.73
N ALA A 31 3.54 4.90 -4.88
CA ALA A 31 4.83 5.50 -4.54
C ALA A 31 5.98 4.67 -5.12
N SER A 32 7.12 5.31 -5.31
CA SER A 32 8.42 4.68 -5.59
C SER A 32 9.53 5.61 -5.12
N ASN A 33 10.78 5.17 -5.13
CA ASN A 33 11.93 6.00 -4.82
C ASN A 33 13.12 5.64 -5.71
N GLU A 34 14.19 6.44 -5.67
CA GLU A 34 15.37 6.25 -6.54
C GLU A 34 16.15 4.95 -6.30
N ARG A 35 15.91 4.25 -5.19
CA ARG A 35 16.55 2.97 -4.88
C ARG A 35 15.74 1.76 -5.34
N GLU A 36 14.43 1.92 -5.45
CA GLU A 36 13.52 0.84 -5.85
C GLU A 36 13.28 0.85 -7.37
N ASN A 37 13.15 -0.35 -7.95
CA ASN A 37 12.77 -0.52 -9.36
C ASN A 37 11.30 -0.96 -9.52
N TYR A 38 10.49 -0.74 -8.48
CA TYR A 38 9.09 -1.09 -8.43
C TYR A 38 8.27 0.02 -7.78
N TYR A 39 6.96 -0.07 -7.98
CA TYR A 39 5.97 0.83 -7.40
C TYR A 39 5.21 0.09 -6.29
N TYR A 40 4.97 0.74 -5.17
CA TYR A 40 4.21 0.18 -4.05
C TYR A 40 3.00 1.05 -3.73
N SER A 41 1.95 0.41 -3.24
CA SER A 41 0.74 1.10 -2.78
C SER A 41 1.06 2.06 -1.64
N ILE A 42 0.33 3.17 -1.56
CA ILE A 42 0.33 4.09 -0.42
C ILE A 42 -0.11 3.34 0.85
N GLY A 43 0.48 3.67 1.99
CA GLY A 43 0.12 3.11 3.30
C GLY A 43 1.31 2.49 4.03
N GLY A 44 1.09 2.14 5.30
CA GLY A 44 2.15 1.65 6.18
C GLY A 44 1.64 0.83 7.36
N GLY A 45 2.50 0.74 8.37
CA GLY A 45 2.30 -0.13 9.53
C GLY A 45 1.14 0.35 10.39
N VAL A 46 0.29 -0.57 10.81
CA VAL A 46 -0.75 -0.25 11.81
C VAL A 46 -0.08 -0.19 13.17
N HIS A 47 -0.25 0.90 13.93
CA HIS A 47 0.32 1.01 15.27
C HIS A 47 -0.51 0.26 16.32
N MET A 48 0.14 -0.16 17.42
CA MET A 48 -0.56 -0.76 18.56
C MET A 48 -1.57 0.22 19.16
N GLY A 49 -2.85 -0.19 19.24
CA GLY A 49 -3.95 0.67 19.70
C GLY A 49 -4.58 1.53 18.61
N GLU A 50 -4.10 1.43 17.36
CA GLU A 50 -4.63 2.08 16.18
C GLU A 50 -5.47 1.08 15.36
N SER A 51 -6.62 1.49 14.83
CA SER A 51 -7.35 0.71 13.84
C SER A 51 -6.69 0.83 12.46
N ALA A 52 -6.89 -0.15 11.57
CA ALA A 52 -6.34 -0.04 10.21
C ALA A 52 -6.94 1.14 9.42
N GLU A 53 -8.16 1.57 9.73
CA GLU A 53 -8.76 2.75 9.10
C GLU A 53 -8.11 4.05 9.57
N GLU A 54 -7.75 4.15 10.85
CA GLU A 54 -6.95 5.28 11.37
C GLU A 54 -5.55 5.28 10.76
N ALA A 55 -4.91 4.10 10.71
CA ALA A 55 -3.58 3.93 10.12
C ALA A 55 -3.56 4.39 8.66
N VAL A 56 -4.50 3.94 7.82
CA VAL A 56 -4.50 4.35 6.41
C VAL A 56 -4.74 5.84 6.23
N LYS A 57 -5.56 6.49 7.09
CA LYS A 57 -5.77 7.94 7.04
C LYS A 57 -4.50 8.71 7.40
N ARG A 58 -3.79 8.27 8.46
CA ARG A 58 -2.49 8.82 8.87
C ARG A 58 -1.47 8.68 7.74
N GLU A 59 -1.27 7.47 7.25
CA GLU A 59 -0.26 7.17 6.22
C GLU A 59 -0.52 7.92 4.91
N VAL A 60 -1.79 8.00 4.47
CA VAL A 60 -2.13 8.81 3.29
C VAL A 60 -1.77 10.28 3.49
N PHE A 61 -2.04 10.84 4.66
CA PHE A 61 -1.67 12.23 4.95
C PHE A 61 -0.15 12.41 4.99
N GLU A 62 0.58 11.52 5.65
CA GLU A 62 2.04 11.53 5.75
C GLU A 62 2.71 11.44 4.38
N GLU A 63 2.26 10.52 3.54
CA GLU A 63 2.88 10.27 2.23
C GLU A 63 2.48 11.32 1.19
N THR A 64 1.22 11.75 1.17
CA THR A 64 0.66 12.57 0.08
C THR A 64 0.50 14.05 0.43
N GLY A 65 0.54 14.40 1.71
CA GLY A 65 0.25 15.73 2.23
C GLY A 65 -1.22 16.15 2.07
N VAL A 66 -2.12 15.18 1.89
CA VAL A 66 -3.55 15.39 1.64
C VAL A 66 -4.38 14.45 2.49
N GLU A 67 -5.44 14.98 3.09
CA GLU A 67 -6.47 14.17 3.74
C GLU A 67 -7.45 13.59 2.71
N TYR A 68 -7.55 12.26 2.66
CA TYR A 68 -8.60 11.54 1.94
C TYR A 68 -9.60 10.95 2.93
N GLU A 69 -10.86 10.90 2.51
CA GLU A 69 -11.88 10.14 3.23
C GLU A 69 -11.90 8.69 2.74
N VAL A 70 -12.04 7.77 3.68
CA VAL A 70 -12.28 6.36 3.36
C VAL A 70 -13.70 6.21 2.82
N ASP A 71 -13.82 5.51 1.69
CA ASP A 71 -15.10 5.03 1.17
C ASP A 71 -15.46 3.70 1.85
N ARG A 72 -14.63 2.68 1.65
CA ARG A 72 -14.83 1.34 2.22
C ARG A 72 -13.56 0.51 2.23
N LEU A 73 -13.56 -0.56 3.02
CA LEU A 73 -12.61 -1.65 2.87
C LEU A 73 -12.90 -2.41 1.56
N ALA A 74 -11.89 -2.57 0.71
CA ALA A 74 -12.02 -3.27 -0.57
C ALA A 74 -11.37 -4.65 -0.53
N PHE A 75 -10.19 -4.78 0.06
CA PHE A 75 -9.47 -6.06 0.11
C PHE A 75 -8.87 -6.34 1.49
N ILE A 76 -8.88 -7.62 1.85
CA ILE A 76 -8.01 -8.17 2.91
C ILE A 76 -7.00 -9.06 2.19
N HIS A 77 -5.73 -8.73 2.30
CA HIS A 77 -4.66 -9.40 1.57
C HIS A 77 -3.68 -10.08 2.52
N GLU A 78 -3.55 -11.40 2.41
CA GLU A 78 -2.44 -12.15 2.99
C GLU A 78 -1.35 -12.31 1.92
N ASN A 79 -0.19 -11.72 2.18
CA ASN A 79 0.93 -11.74 1.26
C ASN A 79 2.12 -12.48 1.86
N PHE A 80 2.56 -13.54 1.18
CA PHE A 80 3.74 -14.32 1.54
C PHE A 80 4.81 -14.12 0.48
N PHE A 81 6.00 -13.65 0.85
CA PHE A 81 7.06 -13.37 -0.11
C PHE A 81 8.48 -13.54 0.47
N LYS A 82 9.49 -13.58 -0.40
CA LYS A 82 10.90 -13.48 0.01
C LYS A 82 11.29 -12.01 0.11
N GLY A 83 11.77 -11.60 1.29
CA GLY A 83 12.23 -10.23 1.49
C GLY A 83 13.47 -9.90 0.67
N ASP A 84 13.52 -8.67 0.17
CA ASP A 84 14.66 -8.05 -0.49
C ASP A 84 15.11 -6.79 0.28
N GLY A 85 16.24 -6.21 -0.11
CA GLY A 85 16.77 -5.00 0.51
C GLY A 85 16.94 -5.12 2.03
N SER A 86 16.21 -4.30 2.80
CA SER A 86 16.24 -4.33 4.28
C SER A 86 15.66 -5.61 4.90
N LEU A 87 14.91 -6.39 4.12
CA LEU A 87 14.30 -7.67 4.51
C LEU A 87 15.01 -8.88 3.88
N GLU A 88 16.19 -8.70 3.29
CA GLU A 88 16.94 -9.77 2.65
C GLU A 88 17.12 -10.99 3.58
N GLY A 89 16.83 -12.18 3.04
CA GLY A 89 16.90 -13.44 3.79
C GLY A 89 15.72 -13.72 4.71
N LYS A 90 14.70 -12.85 4.75
CA LYS A 90 13.46 -13.07 5.51
C LYS A 90 12.38 -13.79 4.69
N ASN A 91 11.62 -14.64 5.38
CA ASN A 91 10.31 -15.10 4.92
C ASN A 91 9.27 -14.09 5.41
N CYS A 92 8.72 -13.31 4.50
CA CYS A 92 7.79 -12.25 4.83
C CYS A 92 6.35 -12.77 4.78
N HIS A 93 5.57 -12.39 5.79
CA HIS A 93 4.12 -12.57 5.86
C HIS A 93 3.50 -11.22 6.25
N GLU A 94 2.73 -10.64 5.34
CA GLU A 94 1.99 -9.41 5.58
C GLU A 94 0.49 -9.68 5.53
N ILE A 95 -0.26 -9.12 6.47
CA ILE A 95 -1.70 -8.93 6.34
C ILE A 95 -1.94 -7.45 6.06
N CYS A 96 -2.48 -7.14 4.89
CA CYS A 96 -2.78 -5.77 4.48
C CYS A 96 -4.29 -5.56 4.26
N PHE A 97 -4.84 -4.54 4.90
CA PHE A 97 -6.21 -4.08 4.65
C PHE A 97 -6.16 -2.93 3.66
N TYR A 98 -6.74 -3.11 2.48
CA TYR A 98 -6.76 -2.08 1.44
C TYR A 98 -8.10 -1.34 1.41
N PHE A 99 -8.06 -0.06 1.72
CA PHE A 99 -9.21 0.83 1.74
C PHE A 99 -9.30 1.64 0.45
N LEU A 100 -10.46 1.63 -0.18
CA LEU A 100 -10.78 2.54 -1.26
C LEU A 100 -11.04 3.93 -0.68
N MET A 101 -10.38 4.93 -1.25
CA MET A 101 -10.57 6.33 -0.88
C MET A 101 -11.59 6.99 -1.78
N LYS A 102 -12.37 7.92 -1.21
CA LYS A 102 -13.30 8.75 -1.99
C LYS A 102 -12.51 9.65 -2.94
N PRO A 103 -12.86 9.73 -4.24
CA PRO A 103 -12.18 10.62 -5.16
C PRO A 103 -12.46 12.08 -4.80
N ARG A 104 -11.45 12.91 -4.98
CA ARG A 104 -11.48 14.37 -4.81
C ARG A 104 -11.69 15.10 -6.14
N GLY A 105 -11.57 14.41 -7.27
CA GLY A 105 -11.65 15.00 -8.61
C GLY A 105 -10.38 15.77 -8.99
N THR A 106 -9.25 15.46 -8.36
CA THR A 106 -7.96 16.10 -8.65
C THR A 106 -6.79 15.19 -8.28
N ARG A 107 -5.75 15.24 -9.10
CA ARG A 107 -4.47 14.56 -8.87
C ARG A 107 -3.44 15.39 -8.11
N ASN A 108 -3.81 16.58 -7.65
CA ASN A 108 -2.92 17.48 -6.93
C ASN A 108 -2.65 16.93 -5.52
N LEU A 109 -1.36 16.75 -5.23
CA LEU A 109 -0.81 16.28 -3.95
C LEU A 109 0.18 17.31 -3.42
N ASN A 110 0.45 17.26 -2.12
CA ASN A 110 1.46 18.07 -1.44
C ASN A 110 2.53 17.17 -0.80
N SER A 111 2.95 16.13 -1.53
CA SER A 111 3.83 15.08 -1.01
C SER A 111 5.22 15.62 -0.68
N ASN A 112 5.68 15.30 0.53
CA ASN A 112 7.06 15.47 0.96
C ASN A 112 7.49 14.25 1.79
N SER A 113 7.20 13.06 1.27
CA SER A 113 7.44 11.79 1.95
C SER A 113 8.86 11.28 1.79
N TYR A 114 9.33 10.58 2.82
CA TYR A 114 10.64 9.93 2.84
C TYR A 114 10.56 8.56 3.50
N THR A 115 11.13 7.55 2.85
CA THR A 115 11.28 6.21 3.41
C THR A 115 12.76 5.86 3.50
N GLY A 116 13.21 5.48 4.71
CA GLY A 116 14.62 5.16 4.95
C GLY A 116 15.58 6.32 4.63
N GLY A 117 15.13 7.56 4.77
CA GLY A 117 15.88 8.78 4.43
C GLY A 117 15.93 9.10 2.94
N VAL A 118 15.22 8.36 2.09
CA VAL A 118 15.13 8.58 0.64
C VAL A 118 13.79 9.20 0.32
N LYS A 119 13.79 10.24 -0.53
CA LYS A 119 12.56 10.87 -0.96
C LYS A 119 11.71 9.90 -1.79
N GLU A 120 10.45 9.79 -1.43
CA GLU A 120 9.47 9.07 -2.24
C GLU A 120 8.86 10.01 -3.29
N ILE A 121 8.52 9.42 -4.43
CA ILE A 121 7.89 10.09 -5.55
C ILE A 121 6.55 9.40 -5.80
N MET A 122 5.52 10.22 -5.93
CA MET A 122 4.15 9.78 -6.18
C MET A 122 3.88 9.65 -7.68
N TYR A 123 3.29 8.53 -8.09
CA TYR A 123 3.01 8.19 -9.48
C TYR A 123 1.54 7.83 -9.65
N TRP A 124 0.88 8.57 -10.54
CA TRP A 124 -0.43 8.20 -11.05
C TRP A 124 -0.26 7.22 -12.21
N ILE A 125 -0.57 5.95 -11.98
CA ILE A 125 -0.48 4.91 -13.00
C ILE A 125 -1.89 4.62 -13.53
N PRO A 126 -2.15 4.81 -14.84
CA PRO A 126 -3.43 4.45 -15.42
C PRO A 126 -3.76 2.97 -15.16
N ILE A 127 -4.97 2.67 -14.70
CA ILE A 127 -5.34 1.31 -14.26
C ILE A 127 -5.15 0.31 -15.40
N GLU A 128 -5.50 0.70 -16.63
CA GLU A 128 -5.36 -0.11 -17.83
C GLU A 128 -3.91 -0.41 -18.22
N LYS A 129 -2.94 0.32 -17.66
CA LYS A 129 -1.51 0.11 -17.88
C LYS A 129 -0.83 -0.62 -16.74
N LEU A 130 -1.48 -0.88 -15.60
CA LEU A 130 -0.83 -1.50 -14.43
C LEU A 130 -0.08 -2.80 -14.77
N SER A 131 -0.56 -3.58 -15.72
CA SER A 131 0.09 -4.82 -16.15
C SER A 131 1.48 -4.64 -16.76
N THR A 132 1.84 -3.42 -17.20
CA THR A 132 3.16 -3.10 -17.76
C THR A 132 4.14 -2.57 -16.72
N TYR A 133 3.69 -2.35 -15.48
CA TYR A 133 4.51 -1.83 -14.39
C TYR A 133 4.84 -2.96 -13.41
N ARG A 134 6.04 -2.91 -12.82
CA ARG A 134 6.38 -3.71 -11.63
C ARG A 134 5.74 -3.03 -10.42
N ALA A 135 4.43 -3.20 -10.26
CA ALA A 135 3.62 -2.55 -9.22
C ALA A 135 3.05 -3.57 -8.23
N TYR A 136 3.09 -3.23 -6.94
CA TYR A 136 2.64 -4.09 -5.83
C TYR A 136 1.56 -3.41 -4.99
N PRO A 137 0.47 -4.14 -4.65
CA PRO A 137 0.33 -5.59 -4.82
C PRO A 137 -0.07 -6.00 -6.24
N LYS A 138 0.43 -7.16 -6.70
CA LYS A 138 0.27 -7.61 -8.10
C LYS A 138 -1.18 -7.81 -8.53
N PHE A 139 -2.09 -8.10 -7.58
CA PHE A 139 -3.49 -8.36 -7.89
C PHE A 139 -4.26 -7.09 -8.28
N PHE A 140 -3.73 -5.89 -8.01
CA PHE A 140 -4.38 -4.62 -8.38
C PHE A 140 -4.63 -4.51 -9.88
N LYS A 141 -3.71 -5.00 -10.71
CA LYS A 141 -3.85 -4.96 -12.18
C LYS A 141 -5.08 -5.70 -12.69
N GLU A 142 -5.58 -6.70 -11.94
CA GLU A 142 -6.78 -7.45 -12.29
C GLU A 142 -8.01 -6.85 -11.59
N LYS A 143 -7.91 -6.63 -10.28
CA LYS A 143 -9.05 -6.26 -9.43
C LYS A 143 -9.51 -4.83 -9.61
N LEU A 144 -8.62 -3.89 -9.94
CA LEU A 144 -9.01 -2.48 -10.11
C LEU A 144 -9.75 -2.22 -11.43
N THR A 145 -9.59 -3.08 -12.45
CA THR A 145 -10.35 -2.96 -13.71
C THR A 145 -11.82 -3.31 -13.53
N ASN A 146 -12.15 -4.18 -12.57
CA ASN A 146 -13.51 -4.57 -12.24
C ASN A 146 -13.69 -4.58 -10.72
N LEU A 147 -13.57 -3.39 -10.12
CA LEU A 147 -13.64 -3.22 -8.68
C LEU A 147 -15.05 -3.49 -8.18
N ARG A 148 -15.23 -4.57 -7.43
CA ARG A 148 -16.52 -4.97 -6.87
C ARG A 148 -16.82 -4.27 -5.57
N ASN A 149 -18.09 -4.19 -5.17
CA ASN A 149 -18.53 -3.50 -3.96
C ASN A 149 -18.40 -4.35 -2.67
N GLU A 150 -18.15 -5.64 -2.81
CA GLU A 150 -17.87 -6.53 -1.69
C GLU A 150 -16.42 -6.40 -1.21
N ILE A 151 -16.17 -6.87 0.02
CA ILE A 151 -14.82 -7.08 0.52
C ILE A 151 -14.31 -8.39 -0.06
N GLU A 152 -13.17 -8.37 -0.74
CA GLU A 152 -12.53 -9.57 -1.28
C GLU A 152 -11.32 -9.99 -0.43
N HIS A 153 -11.25 -11.27 -0.06
CA HIS A 153 -10.07 -11.87 0.57
C HIS A 153 -9.14 -12.42 -0.51
N ILE A 154 -7.87 -12.02 -0.45
CA ILE A 154 -6.82 -12.37 -1.41
C ILE A 154 -5.66 -13.00 -0.65
N VAL A 155 -5.15 -14.12 -1.17
CA VAL A 155 -3.93 -14.76 -0.64
C VAL A 155 -2.95 -14.91 -1.79
N THR A 156 -1.72 -14.40 -1.62
CA THR A 156 -0.64 -14.52 -2.62
C THR A 156 0.60 -15.13 -2.02
N TYR A 157 1.27 -15.96 -2.83
CA TYR A 157 2.57 -16.53 -2.55
C TYR A 157 3.54 -16.10 -3.65
N GLU A 158 4.48 -15.23 -3.31
CA GLU A 158 5.46 -14.63 -4.22
C GLU A 158 6.86 -15.12 -3.86
N TYR A 159 7.20 -16.31 -4.35
CA TYR A 159 8.52 -16.94 -4.20
C TYR A 159 9.35 -16.86 -5.47
#